data_AF-Q26GU9-F1
#
_entry.id   AF-Q26GU9-F1
#
_cell.length_a   1.000
_cell.length_b   1.000
_cell.length_c   1.000
_cell.angle_alpha   90.00
_cell.angle_beta   90.00
_cell.angle_gamma   90.00
#
_symmetry.space_group_name_H-M   'P 1'
#
loop_
_entity.id
_entity.type
_entity.pdbx_description
1 polymer ?
#
loop_
_entity_poly.entity_id
_entity_poly.type
_entity_poly.pdbx_seq_one_letter_code
_entity_poly.pdbx_strand_id
1 'polypeptide(L)'
;MAISQQAFEQYTVAFYNLENLFDVHNDEHILDEDFTAQGRKQWTPQRYQKKLQKLSDAISKVGVLQTGKLPAIIGVAEVENKKVLEDLIEQPKLVKGDYGIIHYNSPDERGIDVALLYRKKLFTVESSSPIAVDVTMPNDEPDRTRDILYVKGFLSGMPLHLYVNHWPSRRDGAQSTNEKRVTVAKQLMSHVNNVDPHNDRTNQEKHLLEGTNIIVMGDFNDDPENDSIRNEILPYGFQNVTAPLKKFHRGSLNHNFKWNLFDQIMVSDSLINDVPDALYFHQADIFDDIMLRQWKGKYRGQPARTFVGRTYKGGYSDHFPVYMILRRN
;
A
#
# COMPACT_ATOMS: atom_id res chain seq x y z
N MET A 1 3.47 33.78 -28.02
CA MET A 1 2.96 33.90 -26.65
C MET A 1 3.66 32.85 -25.82
N ALA A 2 4.46 33.25 -24.83
CA ALA A 2 4.99 32.31 -23.86
C ALA A 2 3.82 31.83 -23.02
N ILE A 3 3.45 30.55 -23.15
CA ILE A 3 2.51 29.91 -22.23
C ILE A 3 3.19 29.99 -20.86
N SER A 4 2.63 30.76 -19.93
CA SER A 4 3.12 30.72 -18.55
C SER A 4 3.01 29.29 -18.09
N GLN A 5 4.14 28.69 -17.71
CA GLN A 5 4.20 27.34 -17.19
C GLN A 5 3.48 27.34 -15.82
N GLN A 6 2.17 27.15 -15.84
CA GLN A 6 1.36 27.08 -14.62
C GLN A 6 1.89 25.88 -13.82
N ALA A 7 2.41 26.17 -12.63
CA ALA A 7 3.08 25.17 -11.82
C ALA A 7 2.01 24.28 -11.17
N PHE A 8 1.75 23.12 -11.78
CA PHE A 8 0.84 22.11 -11.21
C PHE A 8 1.22 21.79 -9.77
N GLU A 9 0.24 21.80 -8.86
CA GLU A 9 0.42 21.17 -7.56
C GLU A 9 0.51 19.66 -7.76
N GLN A 10 1.47 19.03 -7.08
CA GLN A 10 1.76 17.60 -7.21
C GLN A 10 1.75 16.91 -5.87
N TYR A 11 1.12 15.74 -5.83
CA TYR A 11 0.95 14.93 -4.63
C TYR A 11 1.30 13.48 -4.93
N THR A 12 2.30 12.94 -4.21
CA THR A 12 2.64 11.52 -4.29
C THR A 12 1.74 10.73 -3.34
N VAL A 13 1.04 9.73 -3.87
CA VAL A 13 0.32 8.69 -3.12
C VAL A 13 1.06 7.38 -3.34
N ALA A 14 1.47 6.70 -2.26
CA ALA A 14 2.29 5.51 -2.32
C ALA A 14 1.69 4.34 -1.55
N PHE A 15 2.10 3.13 -1.90
CA PHE A 15 1.89 1.93 -1.10
C PHE A 15 3.22 1.20 -0.86
N TYR A 16 3.43 0.69 0.36
CA TYR A 16 4.62 -0.08 0.70
C TYR A 16 4.36 -1.18 1.73
N ASN A 17 4.55 -2.44 1.33
CA ASN A 17 4.66 -3.56 2.28
C ASN A 17 5.99 -3.44 3.07
N LEU A 18 5.88 -3.32 4.40
CA LEU A 18 7.03 -3.06 5.28
C LEU A 18 7.81 -4.31 5.67
N GLU A 19 7.44 -5.50 5.19
CA GLU A 19 8.03 -6.81 5.53
C GLU A 19 8.17 -6.99 7.05
N ASN A 20 7.04 -7.33 7.68
CA ASN A 20 6.89 -7.66 9.11
C ASN A 20 7.56 -6.63 10.03
N LEU A 21 7.02 -5.40 10.08
CA LEU A 21 7.46 -4.39 11.02
C LEU A 21 6.83 -4.65 12.40
N PHE A 22 7.51 -5.50 13.17
CA PHE A 22 7.23 -5.77 14.58
C PHE A 22 8.14 -4.94 15.48
N ASP A 23 7.66 -4.59 16.66
CA ASP A 23 8.45 -4.13 17.79
C ASP A 23 9.26 -5.30 18.37
N VAL A 24 9.80 -5.16 19.58
CA VAL A 24 10.75 -6.11 20.18
C VAL A 24 10.18 -6.84 21.40
N HIS A 25 8.93 -6.55 21.76
CA HIS A 25 8.23 -7.07 22.91
C HIS A 25 7.20 -8.09 22.45
N ASN A 26 7.16 -9.24 23.11
CA ASN A 26 6.18 -10.27 22.81
C ASN A 26 4.80 -9.85 23.33
N ASP A 27 3.79 -9.97 22.49
CA ASP A 27 2.38 -9.91 22.86
C ASP A 27 1.82 -11.34 22.98
N GLU A 28 1.25 -11.68 24.14
CA GLU A 28 0.70 -13.02 24.40
C GLU A 28 -0.58 -13.32 23.58
N HIS A 29 -1.14 -12.34 22.89
CA HIS A 29 -2.39 -12.47 22.13
C HIS A 29 -2.20 -12.68 20.62
N ILE A 30 -0.97 -12.54 20.10
CA ILE A 30 -0.63 -12.71 18.67
C ILE A 30 0.61 -13.60 18.50
N LEU A 31 0.87 -14.06 17.28
CA LEU A 31 1.99 -14.95 16.94
C LEU A 31 3.25 -14.16 16.56
N ASP A 32 3.78 -13.35 17.48
CA ASP A 32 4.92 -12.44 17.27
C ASP A 32 6.24 -12.93 17.92
N GLU A 33 6.22 -14.03 18.67
CA GLU A 33 7.34 -14.59 19.45
C GLU A 33 8.67 -14.74 18.68
N ASP A 34 8.55 -14.95 17.36
CA ASP A 34 9.66 -15.01 16.44
C ASP A 34 10.46 -13.71 16.35
N PHE A 35 9.77 -12.58 16.48
CA PHE A 35 10.26 -11.21 16.42
C PHE A 35 10.62 -10.66 17.80
N THR A 36 11.19 -11.52 18.65
CA THR A 36 11.82 -11.12 19.90
C THR A 36 13.33 -11.37 19.87
N ALA A 37 14.07 -10.81 20.82
CA ALA A 37 15.51 -11.01 20.92
C ALA A 37 15.90 -12.50 21.09
N GLN A 38 15.04 -13.29 21.76
CA GLN A 38 15.22 -14.73 21.96
C GLN A 38 14.48 -15.59 20.92
N GLY A 39 13.61 -14.98 20.12
CA GLY A 39 12.83 -15.63 19.08
C GLY A 39 13.66 -16.15 17.91
N ARG A 40 13.02 -16.92 17.01
CA ARG A 40 13.71 -17.53 15.86
C ARG A 40 14.37 -16.52 14.93
N LYS A 41 13.86 -15.28 14.87
CA LYS A 41 14.44 -14.20 14.07
C LYS A 41 15.49 -13.39 14.81
N GLN A 42 15.70 -13.61 16.10
CA GLN A 42 16.62 -12.85 16.96
C GLN A 42 16.45 -11.34 16.73
N TRP A 43 15.22 -10.87 16.84
CA TRP A 43 14.86 -9.48 16.56
C TRP A 43 15.23 -8.61 17.75
N THR A 44 16.43 -8.03 17.70
CA THR A 44 16.96 -7.19 18.77
C THR A 44 16.58 -5.72 18.55
N PRO A 45 16.62 -4.87 19.59
CA PRO A 45 16.43 -3.42 19.46
C PRO A 45 17.28 -2.77 18.36
N GLN A 46 18.51 -3.27 18.15
CA GLN A 46 19.39 -2.79 17.09
C GLN A 46 18.89 -3.17 15.69
N ARG A 47 18.30 -4.36 15.52
CA ARG A 47 17.72 -4.78 14.22
C ARG A 47 16.44 -4.00 13.93
N TYR A 48 15.61 -3.80 14.94
CA TYR A 48 14.41 -2.98 14.86
C TYR A 48 14.73 -1.52 14.46
N GLN A 49 15.66 -0.87 15.17
CA GLN A 49 16.09 0.49 14.82
C GLN A 49 16.68 0.58 13.41
N LYS A 50 17.48 -0.41 13.00
CA LYS A 50 18.01 -0.47 11.63
C LYS A 50 16.90 -0.64 10.58
N LYS A 51 15.85 -1.40 10.89
CA LYS A 51 14.67 -1.57 10.03
C LYS A 51 13.93 -0.24 9.87
N LEU A 52 13.65 0.47 10.97
CA LEU A 52 13.01 1.79 10.94
C LEU A 52 13.81 2.79 10.07
N GLN A 53 15.12 2.89 10.28
CA GLN A 53 15.99 3.78 9.49
C GLN A 53 15.96 3.47 7.99
N LYS A 54 15.88 2.19 7.63
CA LYS A 54 15.82 1.75 6.24
C LYS A 54 14.47 2.05 5.61
N LEU A 55 13.37 1.71 6.28
CA LEU A 55 12.04 2.02 5.81
C LEU A 55 11.85 3.54 5.67
N SER A 56 12.32 4.32 6.64
CA SER A 56 12.26 5.78 6.57
C SER A 56 13.06 6.33 5.39
N ASP A 57 14.25 5.76 5.12
CA ASP A 57 15.06 6.13 3.96
C ASP A 57 14.36 5.84 2.64
N ALA A 58 13.75 4.65 2.51
CA ALA A 58 12.98 4.29 1.32
C ALA A 58 11.81 5.26 1.10
N ILE A 59 10.93 5.40 2.11
CA ILE A 59 9.75 6.26 2.05
C ILE A 59 10.12 7.70 1.72
N SER A 60 11.20 8.22 2.31
CA SER A 60 11.64 9.61 2.13
C SER A 60 12.07 9.97 0.70
N LYS A 61 12.17 8.98 -0.20
CA LYS A 61 12.60 9.17 -1.59
C LYS A 61 11.52 8.85 -2.62
N VAL A 62 10.42 8.19 -2.21
CA VAL A 62 9.32 7.81 -3.11
C VAL A 62 8.69 9.07 -3.71
N GLY A 63 8.65 9.17 -5.03
CA GLY A 63 8.06 10.30 -5.77
C GLY A 63 8.79 11.65 -5.62
N VAL A 64 9.92 11.70 -4.90
CA VAL A 64 10.66 12.95 -4.65
C VAL A 64 11.33 13.48 -5.91
N LEU A 65 11.82 12.60 -6.79
CA LEU A 65 12.44 13.02 -8.05
C LEU A 65 11.47 13.81 -8.94
N GLN A 66 10.18 13.49 -8.86
CA GLN A 66 9.12 14.11 -9.63
C GLN A 66 8.57 15.36 -8.94
N THR A 67 8.34 15.29 -7.63
CA THR A 67 7.57 16.31 -6.89
C THR A 67 8.42 17.24 -6.03
N GLY A 68 9.67 16.88 -5.74
CA GLY A 68 10.53 17.55 -4.76
C GLY A 68 10.03 17.45 -3.31
N LYS A 69 9.02 16.62 -3.03
CA LYS A 69 8.30 16.55 -1.75
C LYS A 69 8.20 15.12 -1.24
N LEU A 70 8.13 14.98 0.09
CA LEU A 70 7.77 13.71 0.73
C LEU A 70 6.37 13.26 0.30
N PRO A 71 6.08 11.93 0.29
CA PRO A 71 4.76 11.43 -0.05
C PRO A 71 3.64 12.07 0.77
N ALA A 72 2.56 12.48 0.10
CA ALA A 72 1.40 13.07 0.75
C ALA A 72 0.62 12.01 1.55
N ILE A 73 0.48 10.83 0.97
CA ILE A 73 -0.27 9.69 1.53
C ILE A 73 0.53 8.42 1.26
N ILE A 74 0.61 7.53 2.25
CA ILE A 74 1.31 6.25 2.17
C ILE A 74 0.42 5.16 2.80
N GLY A 75 -0.10 4.26 1.99
CA GLY A 75 -0.62 2.99 2.48
C GLY A 75 0.52 2.05 2.84
N VAL A 76 0.40 1.34 3.95
CA VAL A 76 1.40 0.35 4.37
C VAL A 76 0.73 -0.95 4.78
N ALA A 77 1.48 -2.05 4.69
CA ALA A 77 1.07 -3.37 5.13
C ALA A 77 2.20 -4.05 5.91
N GLU A 78 1.85 -5.14 6.61
CA GLU A 78 2.74 -5.88 7.51
C GLU A 78 3.25 -5.03 8.68
N VAL A 79 2.31 -4.31 9.30
CA VAL A 79 2.53 -3.48 10.48
C VAL A 79 2.00 -4.21 11.69
N GLU A 80 2.78 -4.37 12.75
CA GLU A 80 2.28 -5.04 13.94
C GLU A 80 1.24 -4.21 14.72
N ASN A 81 1.58 -2.95 14.99
CA ASN A 81 0.78 -2.09 15.84
C ASN A 81 1.02 -0.61 15.55
N LYS A 82 0.25 0.26 16.21
CA LYS A 82 0.40 1.71 16.06
C LYS A 82 1.77 2.22 16.53
N LYS A 83 2.37 1.61 17.57
CA LYS A 83 3.63 2.05 18.15
C LYS A 83 4.78 1.98 17.14
N VAL A 84 4.84 0.92 16.34
CA VAL A 84 5.88 0.80 15.31
C VAL A 84 5.77 1.86 14.21
N LEU A 85 4.56 2.34 13.93
CA LEU A 85 4.33 3.43 12.99
C LEU A 85 4.74 4.78 13.58
N GLU A 86 4.46 5.00 14.87
CA GLU A 86 4.93 6.19 15.59
C GLU A 86 6.47 6.26 15.55
N ASP A 87 7.15 5.14 15.84
CA ASP A 87 8.61 5.07 15.77
C ASP A 87 9.17 5.26 14.37
N LEU A 88 8.41 4.86 13.33
CA LEU A 88 8.78 5.05 11.93
C LEU A 88 8.66 6.52 11.50
N ILE A 89 7.58 7.20 11.82
CA ILE A 89 7.37 8.59 11.40
C ILE A 89 8.27 9.58 12.15
N GLU A 90 8.72 9.22 13.36
CA GLU A 90 9.70 9.98 14.14
C GLU A 90 11.15 9.82 13.65
N GLN A 91 11.41 8.94 12.68
CA GLN A 91 12.76 8.82 12.11
C GLN A 91 13.21 10.15 11.46
N PRO A 92 14.51 10.51 11.50
CA PRO A 92 15.00 11.81 11.04
C PRO A 92 14.62 12.19 9.61
N LYS A 93 14.39 11.20 8.74
CA LYS A 93 14.01 11.41 7.33
C LYS A 93 12.52 11.68 7.12
N LEU A 94 11.68 11.34 8.11
CA LEU A 94 10.22 11.47 8.03
C LEU A 94 9.63 12.45 9.04
N VAL A 95 10.35 12.85 10.10
CA VAL A 95 9.83 13.74 11.14
C VAL A 95 9.35 15.10 10.59
N LYS A 96 10.04 15.67 9.59
CA LYS A 96 9.59 16.90 8.89
C LYS A 96 8.33 16.70 8.03
N GLY A 97 7.95 15.44 7.85
CA GLY A 97 6.69 14.94 7.33
C GLY A 97 5.49 15.40 8.14
N ASP A 98 5.60 15.46 9.48
CA ASP A 98 4.44 15.64 10.35
C ASP A 98 3.26 14.75 9.90
N TYR A 99 3.54 13.45 9.86
CA TYR A 99 2.58 12.45 9.42
C TYR A 99 1.55 12.17 10.52
N GLY A 100 0.30 12.00 10.14
CA GLY A 100 -0.74 11.35 10.94
C GLY A 100 -0.78 9.85 10.62
N ILE A 101 -1.38 9.07 11.52
CA ILE A 101 -1.49 7.62 11.43
C ILE A 101 -2.97 7.23 11.55
N ILE A 102 -3.43 6.33 10.69
CA ILE A 102 -4.70 5.60 10.81
C ILE A 102 -4.37 4.11 10.82
N HIS A 103 -4.72 3.42 11.91
CA HIS A 103 -4.41 2.01 12.15
C HIS A 103 -5.51 1.40 13.01
N TYR A 104 -5.89 0.16 12.69
CA TYR A 104 -6.79 -0.68 13.48
C TYR A 104 -6.20 -2.08 13.54
N ASN A 105 -6.31 -2.74 14.69
CA ASN A 105 -5.92 -4.13 14.81
C ASN A 105 -6.94 -5.01 14.11
N SER A 106 -6.48 -5.92 13.25
CA SER A 106 -7.33 -6.89 12.55
C SER A 106 -7.33 -8.26 13.24
N PRO A 107 -8.22 -9.19 12.82
CA PRO A 107 -8.28 -10.54 13.39
C PRO A 107 -7.09 -11.45 13.05
N ASP A 108 -6.14 -11.03 12.19
CA ASP A 108 -5.00 -11.86 11.76
C ASP A 108 -4.19 -12.32 12.98
N GLU A 109 -4.04 -13.63 13.12
CA GLU A 109 -3.39 -14.24 14.28
C GLU A 109 -1.91 -13.88 14.45
N ARG A 110 -1.24 -13.42 13.38
CA ARG A 110 0.13 -12.93 13.45
C ARG A 110 0.21 -11.49 13.95
N GLY A 111 -0.93 -10.82 14.09
CA GLY A 111 -1.01 -9.42 14.48
C GLY A 111 -0.40 -8.48 13.45
N ILE A 112 -0.57 -8.74 12.14
CA ILE A 112 -0.09 -7.83 11.11
C ILE A 112 -1.24 -7.15 10.37
N ASP A 113 -1.18 -5.82 10.28
CA ASP A 113 -2.24 -4.98 9.78
C ASP A 113 -1.82 -4.13 8.58
N VAL A 114 -2.83 -3.46 8.02
CA VAL A 114 -2.67 -2.35 7.09
C VAL A 114 -2.81 -1.02 7.83
N ALA A 115 -2.17 0.02 7.32
CA ALA A 115 -2.30 1.36 7.88
C ALA A 115 -2.19 2.46 6.81
N LEU A 116 -2.57 3.67 7.19
CA LEU A 116 -2.38 4.88 6.38
C LEU A 116 -1.52 5.89 7.14
N LEU A 117 -0.43 6.33 6.51
CA LEU A 117 0.33 7.51 6.91
C LEU A 117 -0.05 8.68 5.99
N TYR A 118 -0.32 9.85 6.54
CA TYR A 118 -0.70 11.01 5.74
C TYR A 118 -0.09 12.31 6.25
N ARG A 119 0.36 13.18 5.34
CA ARG A 119 0.86 14.53 5.67
C ARG A 119 -0.32 15.35 6.20
N LYS A 120 -0.35 15.68 7.50
CA LYS A 120 -1.48 16.41 8.14
C LYS A 120 -1.79 17.75 7.47
N LYS A 121 -0.78 18.43 6.92
CA LYS A 121 -0.93 19.70 6.20
C LYS A 121 -1.58 19.57 4.82
N LEU A 122 -1.62 18.37 4.24
CA LEU A 122 -2.11 18.13 2.88
C LEU A 122 -3.38 17.30 2.86
N PHE A 123 -3.55 16.38 3.80
CA PHE A 123 -4.71 15.49 3.89
C PHE A 123 -5.43 15.66 5.22
N THR A 124 -6.72 15.97 5.16
CA THR A 124 -7.61 16.05 6.33
C THR A 124 -8.51 14.83 6.34
N VAL A 125 -8.47 14.05 7.41
CA VAL A 125 -9.32 12.87 7.59
C VAL A 125 -10.71 13.33 7.99
N GLU A 126 -11.74 12.83 7.31
CA GLU A 126 -13.14 13.00 7.71
C GLU A 126 -13.63 11.79 8.52
N SER A 127 -13.38 10.58 8.02
CA SER A 127 -13.71 9.34 8.71
C SER A 127 -12.82 8.18 8.26
N SER A 128 -12.76 7.14 9.08
CA SER A 128 -12.07 5.89 8.74
C SER A 128 -12.69 4.71 9.46
N SER A 129 -12.61 3.54 8.85
CA SER A 129 -13.09 2.28 9.43
C SER A 129 -12.34 1.08 8.86
N PRO A 130 -12.14 0.02 9.66
CA PRO A 130 -11.79 -1.29 9.11
C PRO A 130 -13.02 -1.90 8.43
N ILE A 131 -12.79 -2.67 7.36
CA ILE A 131 -13.78 -3.51 6.70
C ILE A 131 -13.35 -4.95 6.94
N ALA A 132 -14.15 -5.66 7.73
CA ALA A 132 -13.93 -7.07 8.00
C ALA A 132 -13.94 -7.88 6.70
N VAL A 133 -12.96 -8.77 6.56
CA VAL A 133 -12.85 -9.68 5.42
C VAL A 133 -13.29 -11.06 5.85
N ASP A 134 -14.45 -11.49 5.34
CA ASP A 134 -15.00 -12.81 5.63
C ASP A 134 -14.59 -13.80 4.55
N VAL A 135 -13.54 -14.57 4.82
CA VAL A 135 -13.09 -15.70 3.98
C VAL A 135 -13.05 -16.97 4.80
N THR A 136 -13.28 -18.11 4.17
CA THR A 136 -13.27 -19.42 4.83
C THR A 136 -12.07 -20.26 4.40
N MET A 137 -11.61 -21.10 5.31
CA MET A 137 -10.65 -22.17 5.07
C MET A 137 -11.34 -23.34 4.32
N PRO A 138 -10.58 -24.27 3.71
CA PRO A 138 -11.15 -25.44 3.03
C PRO A 138 -12.00 -26.37 3.92
N ASN A 139 -11.89 -26.24 5.24
CA ASN A 139 -12.70 -26.97 6.24
C ASN A 139 -13.93 -26.16 6.72
N ASP A 140 -14.32 -25.10 6.00
CA ASP A 140 -15.42 -24.18 6.31
C ASP A 140 -15.25 -23.36 7.61
N GLU A 141 -14.08 -23.38 8.24
CA GLU A 141 -13.79 -22.49 9.36
C GLU A 141 -13.44 -21.07 8.88
N PRO A 142 -13.75 -20.01 9.66
CA PRO A 142 -13.32 -18.65 9.34
C PRO A 142 -11.80 -18.55 9.25
N ASP A 143 -11.29 -18.05 8.12
CA ASP A 143 -9.88 -17.71 7.94
C ASP A 143 -9.64 -16.31 8.49
N ARG A 144 -9.00 -16.25 9.65
CA ARG A 144 -8.65 -15.00 10.34
C ARG A 144 -7.60 -14.25 9.55
N THR A 145 -8.05 -13.37 8.67
CA THR A 145 -7.21 -12.56 7.77
C THR A 145 -7.25 -11.07 8.15
N ARG A 146 -6.44 -10.30 7.44
CA ARG A 146 -6.37 -8.85 7.54
C ARG A 146 -7.64 -8.20 7.01
N ASP A 147 -8.07 -7.17 7.73
CA ASP A 147 -9.12 -6.25 7.30
C ASP A 147 -8.62 -5.32 6.17
N ILE A 148 -9.57 -4.71 5.45
CA ILE A 148 -9.29 -3.61 4.54
C ILE A 148 -9.47 -2.30 5.30
N LEU A 149 -8.50 -1.39 5.22
CA LEU A 149 -8.66 -0.05 5.81
C LEU A 149 -9.34 0.88 4.81
N TYR A 150 -10.50 1.41 5.17
CA TYR A 150 -11.18 2.47 4.45
C TYR A 150 -10.98 3.82 5.14
N VAL A 151 -10.68 4.85 4.34
CA VAL A 151 -10.50 6.24 4.81
C VAL A 151 -11.19 7.18 3.85
N LYS A 152 -12.00 8.09 4.38
CA LYS A 152 -12.57 9.23 3.66
C LYS A 152 -11.93 10.51 4.18
N GLY A 153 -11.54 11.39 3.27
CA GLY A 153 -10.96 12.68 3.64
C GLY A 153 -10.80 13.61 2.45
N PHE A 154 -9.96 14.63 2.63
CA PHE A 154 -9.74 15.69 1.66
C PHE A 154 -8.24 15.90 1.41
N LEU A 155 -7.79 15.68 0.17
CA LEU A 155 -6.42 15.98 -0.26
C LEU A 155 -6.40 17.36 -0.92
N SER A 156 -5.76 18.33 -0.28
CA SER A 156 -5.76 19.73 -0.73
C SER A 156 -7.18 20.29 -0.98
N GLY A 157 -8.11 19.94 -0.10
CA GLY A 157 -9.51 20.37 -0.18
C GLY A 157 -10.40 19.55 -1.12
N MET A 158 -9.86 18.54 -1.80
CA MET A 158 -10.59 17.70 -2.75
C MET A 158 -10.98 16.36 -2.12
N PRO A 159 -12.24 15.90 -2.24
CA PRO A 159 -12.70 14.67 -1.62
C PRO A 159 -11.94 13.46 -2.18
N LEU A 160 -11.57 12.55 -1.29
CA LEU A 160 -10.81 11.35 -1.62
C LEU A 160 -11.19 10.19 -0.68
N HIS A 161 -11.50 9.06 -1.28
CA HIS A 161 -11.73 7.78 -0.64
C HIS A 161 -10.52 6.88 -0.89
N LEU A 162 -10.01 6.26 0.17
CA LEU A 162 -8.82 5.44 0.13
C LEU A 162 -9.14 4.06 0.69
N TYR A 163 -8.70 3.02 0.00
CA TYR A 163 -8.74 1.64 0.46
C TYR A 163 -7.32 1.09 0.50
N VAL A 164 -6.87 0.61 1.67
CA VAL A 164 -5.57 -0.05 1.84
C VAL A 164 -5.79 -1.53 2.08
N ASN A 165 -5.17 -2.36 1.25
CA ASN A 165 -5.43 -3.80 1.17
C ASN A 165 -4.17 -4.63 1.47
N HIS A 166 -4.35 -5.77 2.12
CA HIS A 166 -3.34 -6.83 2.21
C HIS A 166 -4.00 -8.22 2.15
N TRP A 167 -4.17 -8.73 0.93
CA TRP A 167 -5.01 -9.91 0.67
C TRP A 167 -4.35 -11.25 1.04
N PRO A 168 -5.12 -12.35 1.18
CA PRO A 168 -4.60 -13.68 1.48
C PRO A 168 -3.44 -14.11 0.58
N SER A 169 -2.35 -14.56 1.21
CA SER A 169 -1.13 -14.97 0.51
C SER A 169 -1.35 -16.27 -0.30
N ARG A 170 -0.47 -16.52 -1.28
CA ARG A 170 -0.52 -17.73 -2.12
C ARG A 170 0.06 -19.01 -1.46
N ARG A 171 0.34 -19.01 -0.15
CA ARG A 171 1.12 -20.06 0.54
C ARG A 171 0.45 -21.44 0.55
N ASP A 172 -0.87 -21.52 0.52
CA ASP A 172 -1.63 -22.77 0.50
C ASP A 172 -1.91 -23.32 -0.91
N GLY A 173 -1.23 -22.76 -1.92
CA GLY A 173 -1.43 -23.06 -3.34
C GLY A 173 -2.20 -21.97 -4.08
N ALA A 174 -1.81 -21.70 -5.33
CA ALA A 174 -2.38 -20.58 -6.10
C ALA A 174 -3.88 -20.76 -6.43
N GLN A 175 -4.34 -22.00 -6.60
CA GLN A 175 -5.72 -22.30 -7.00
C GLN A 175 -6.71 -22.16 -5.82
N SER A 176 -6.39 -22.73 -4.65
CA SER A 176 -7.19 -22.60 -3.42
C SER A 176 -7.24 -21.16 -2.90
N THR A 177 -6.17 -20.39 -3.11
CA THR A 177 -6.10 -19.00 -2.63
C THR A 177 -6.69 -17.98 -3.62
N ASN A 178 -6.89 -18.34 -4.89
CA ASN A 178 -7.54 -17.46 -5.87
C ASN A 178 -8.99 -17.16 -5.49
N GLU A 179 -9.74 -18.18 -5.07
CA GLU A 179 -11.13 -18.03 -4.64
C GLU A 179 -11.25 -17.09 -3.45
N LYS A 180 -10.36 -17.22 -2.45
CA LYS A 180 -10.29 -16.29 -1.31
C LYS A 180 -10.12 -14.85 -1.78
N ARG A 181 -9.15 -14.58 -2.67
CA ARG A 181 -8.87 -13.22 -3.17
C ARG A 181 -10.01 -12.66 -4.03
N VAL A 182 -10.69 -13.50 -4.82
CA VAL A 182 -11.92 -13.11 -5.54
C VAL A 182 -13.03 -12.74 -4.56
N THR A 183 -13.21 -13.48 -3.46
CA THR A 183 -14.16 -13.14 -2.40
C THR A 183 -13.83 -11.80 -1.75
N VAL A 184 -12.57 -11.56 -1.39
CA VAL A 184 -12.13 -10.25 -0.84
C VAL A 184 -12.39 -9.12 -1.83
N ALA A 185 -12.11 -9.31 -3.12
CA ALA A 185 -12.39 -8.32 -4.17
C ALA A 185 -13.88 -7.97 -4.25
N LYS A 186 -14.76 -8.96 -4.16
CA LYS A 186 -16.22 -8.75 -4.15
C LYS A 186 -16.69 -7.99 -2.91
N GLN A 187 -16.13 -8.30 -1.73
CA GLN A 187 -16.43 -7.57 -0.49
C GLN A 187 -15.99 -6.11 -0.58
N LEU A 188 -14.77 -5.85 -1.09
CA LEU A 188 -14.29 -4.51 -1.37
C LEU A 188 -15.26 -3.75 -2.30
N MET A 189 -15.64 -4.36 -3.42
CA MET A 189 -16.56 -3.72 -4.37
C MET A 189 -17.97 -3.52 -3.81
N SER A 190 -18.45 -4.42 -2.96
CA SER A 190 -19.71 -4.23 -2.23
C SER A 190 -19.64 -2.99 -1.34
N HIS A 191 -18.55 -2.82 -0.58
CA HIS A 191 -18.36 -1.62 0.22
C HIS A 191 -18.26 -0.35 -0.64
N VAL A 192 -17.51 -0.39 -1.75
CA VAL A 192 -17.41 0.73 -2.71
C VAL A 192 -18.78 1.13 -3.22
N ASN A 193 -19.63 0.17 -3.62
CA ASN A 193 -20.98 0.46 -4.11
C ASN A 193 -21.91 1.01 -3.01
N ASN A 194 -21.68 0.67 -1.75
CA ASN A 194 -22.43 1.27 -0.64
C ASN A 194 -22.01 2.72 -0.37
N VAL A 195 -20.71 3.03 -0.51
CA VAL A 195 -20.17 4.39 -0.38
C VAL A 195 -20.54 5.27 -1.58
N ASP A 196 -20.64 4.67 -2.77
CA ASP A 196 -20.91 5.34 -4.04
C ASP A 196 -22.10 4.67 -4.78
N PRO A 197 -23.33 4.79 -4.25
CA PRO A 197 -24.51 4.08 -4.78
C PRO A 197 -24.97 4.60 -6.15
N HIS A 198 -24.58 5.82 -6.51
CA HIS A 198 -24.90 6.44 -7.79
C HIS A 198 -23.82 6.19 -8.86
N ASN A 199 -22.74 5.47 -8.50
CA ASN A 199 -21.61 5.20 -9.38
C ASN A 199 -20.96 6.49 -9.91
N ASP A 200 -20.89 7.52 -9.06
CA ASP A 200 -20.29 8.81 -9.40
C ASP A 200 -18.79 8.69 -9.68
N ARG A 201 -18.14 7.63 -9.22
CA ARG A 201 -16.74 7.31 -9.53
C ARG A 201 -16.47 7.10 -11.03
N THR A 202 -17.51 6.85 -11.84
CA THR A 202 -17.38 6.77 -13.31
C THR A 202 -17.63 8.09 -14.03
N ASN A 203 -18.02 9.14 -13.30
CA ASN A 203 -18.36 10.42 -13.88
C ASN A 203 -17.12 11.32 -14.00
N GLN A 204 -16.68 11.57 -15.23
CA GLN A 204 -15.52 12.42 -15.53
C GLN A 204 -15.87 13.91 -15.60
N GLU A 205 -17.16 14.27 -15.70
CA GLU A 205 -17.63 15.65 -15.85
C GLU A 205 -18.07 16.29 -14.52
N LYS A 206 -18.21 15.49 -13.46
CA LYS A 206 -18.70 15.98 -12.17
C LYS A 206 -17.67 16.91 -11.52
N HIS A 207 -18.14 18.09 -11.10
CA HIS A 207 -17.27 19.09 -10.50
C HIS A 207 -16.61 18.62 -9.19
N LEU A 208 -15.46 19.23 -8.95
CA LEU A 208 -14.48 19.10 -7.87
C LEU A 208 -14.98 18.78 -6.46
N LEU A 209 -16.15 19.29 -6.10
CA LEU A 209 -16.71 19.19 -4.75
C LEU A 209 -17.72 18.06 -4.61
N GLU A 210 -18.10 17.42 -5.73
CA GLU A 210 -19.18 16.45 -5.78
C GLU A 210 -18.76 15.09 -6.35
N GLY A 211 -17.55 14.99 -6.91
CA GLY A 211 -16.98 13.76 -7.46
C GLY A 211 -16.52 12.77 -6.40
N THR A 212 -16.80 11.47 -6.62
CA THR A 212 -16.35 10.38 -5.76
C THR A 212 -14.99 9.86 -6.25
N ASN A 213 -13.90 10.50 -5.82
CA ASN A 213 -12.55 10.05 -6.15
C ASN A 213 -12.15 8.88 -5.25
N ILE A 214 -11.82 7.74 -5.83
CA ILE A 214 -11.45 6.53 -5.10
C ILE A 214 -10.07 6.07 -5.53
N ILE A 215 -9.21 5.77 -4.56
CA ILE A 215 -7.95 5.05 -4.75
C ILE A 215 -8.02 3.76 -3.97
N VAL A 216 -7.80 2.65 -4.66
CA VAL A 216 -7.61 1.33 -4.06
C VAL A 216 -6.14 0.96 -4.22
N MET A 217 -5.44 0.80 -3.10
CA MET A 217 -4.03 0.44 -3.09
C MET A 217 -3.77 -0.70 -2.11
N GLY A 218 -2.67 -1.44 -2.31
CA GLY A 218 -2.38 -2.56 -1.43
C GLY A 218 -1.44 -3.59 -2.00
N ASP A 219 -1.13 -4.57 -1.17
CA ASP A 219 -0.56 -5.85 -1.57
C ASP A 219 -1.71 -6.83 -1.81
N PHE A 220 -2.04 -7.03 -3.08
CA PHE A 220 -3.16 -7.87 -3.46
C PHE A 220 -2.81 -9.36 -3.49
N ASN A 221 -1.54 -9.73 -3.30
CA ASN A 221 -1.05 -11.10 -3.54
C ASN A 221 -1.46 -11.69 -4.91
N ASP A 222 -1.86 -10.83 -5.84
CA ASP A 222 -2.27 -11.13 -7.20
C ASP A 222 -1.64 -10.16 -8.16
N ASP A 223 -1.36 -10.63 -9.38
CA ASP A 223 -0.89 -9.78 -10.45
C ASP A 223 -2.07 -9.09 -11.16
N PRO A 224 -1.84 -8.01 -11.93
CA PRO A 224 -2.91 -7.28 -12.60
C PRO A 224 -3.81 -8.13 -13.51
N GLU A 225 -3.28 -9.23 -14.07
CA GLU A 225 -4.04 -10.12 -14.96
C GLU A 225 -4.92 -11.15 -14.24
N ASN A 226 -4.78 -11.31 -12.92
CA ASN A 226 -5.55 -12.29 -12.15
C ASN A 226 -7.02 -11.87 -11.97
N ASP A 227 -7.91 -12.85 -11.81
CA ASP A 227 -9.37 -12.65 -11.85
C ASP A 227 -9.86 -11.66 -10.79
N SER A 228 -9.29 -11.72 -9.58
CA SER A 228 -9.61 -10.84 -8.46
C SER A 228 -9.39 -9.35 -8.77
N ILE A 229 -8.49 -9.02 -9.69
CA ILE A 229 -8.25 -7.65 -10.16
C ILE A 229 -9.03 -7.43 -11.45
N ARG A 230 -8.74 -8.23 -12.48
CA ARG A 230 -9.22 -8.05 -13.85
C ARG A 230 -10.73 -8.13 -13.99
N ASN A 231 -11.37 -9.05 -13.27
CA ASN A 231 -12.80 -9.33 -13.42
C ASN A 231 -13.62 -8.72 -12.29
N GLU A 232 -13.05 -8.59 -11.09
CA GLU A 232 -13.80 -8.19 -9.90
C GLU A 232 -13.62 -6.72 -9.52
N ILE A 233 -12.55 -6.03 -9.95
CA ILE A 233 -12.35 -4.59 -9.63
C ILE A 233 -12.46 -3.72 -10.88
N LEU A 234 -11.63 -3.96 -11.89
CA LEU A 234 -11.51 -3.04 -13.04
C LEU A 234 -12.82 -2.77 -13.79
N PRO A 235 -13.70 -3.76 -14.04
CA PRO A 235 -14.96 -3.54 -14.75
C PRO A 235 -15.94 -2.61 -14.01
N TYR A 236 -15.68 -2.29 -12.74
CA TYR A 236 -16.56 -1.48 -11.89
C TYR A 236 -16.09 -0.03 -11.74
N GLY A 237 -15.47 0.52 -12.80
CA GLY A 237 -15.11 1.93 -12.88
C GLY A 237 -13.71 2.26 -12.35
N PHE A 238 -12.77 1.33 -12.48
CA PHE A 238 -11.40 1.47 -12.00
C PHE A 238 -10.36 1.20 -13.07
N GLN A 239 -9.29 1.99 -13.05
CA GLN A 239 -8.10 1.79 -13.86
C GLN A 239 -6.91 1.45 -12.97
N ASN A 240 -6.19 0.38 -13.31
CA ASN A 240 -4.96 0.01 -12.64
C ASN A 240 -3.78 0.78 -13.22
N VAL A 241 -3.41 1.88 -12.57
CA VAL A 241 -2.34 2.76 -13.04
C VAL A 241 -0.96 2.13 -12.91
N THR A 242 -0.82 1.09 -12.08
CA THR A 242 0.43 0.34 -11.93
C THR A 242 0.58 -0.82 -12.91
N ALA A 243 -0.52 -1.36 -13.47
CA ALA A 243 -0.48 -2.52 -14.35
C ALA A 243 0.51 -2.40 -15.54
N PRO A 244 0.64 -1.23 -16.23
CA PRO A 244 1.59 -1.07 -17.32
C PRO A 244 3.07 -1.23 -16.90
N LEU A 245 3.37 -1.11 -15.61
CA LEU A 245 4.74 -1.18 -15.05
C LEU A 245 5.25 -2.61 -14.93
N LYS A 246 4.36 -3.61 -14.89
CA LYS A 246 4.74 -5.02 -14.86
C LYS A 246 5.45 -5.39 -16.16
N LYS A 247 6.67 -5.91 -16.03
CA LYS A 247 7.49 -6.45 -17.13
C LYS A 247 8.08 -7.79 -16.73
N PHE A 248 8.57 -8.54 -17.70
CA PHE A 248 9.27 -9.82 -17.43
C PHE A 248 10.41 -9.69 -16.41
N HIS A 249 11.09 -8.55 -16.39
CA HIS A 249 12.25 -8.27 -15.53
C HIS A 249 12.00 -7.18 -14.47
N ARG A 250 10.74 -6.76 -14.26
CA ARG A 250 10.38 -5.67 -13.35
C ARG A 250 8.99 -5.91 -12.76
N GLY A 251 8.90 -5.78 -11.44
CA GLY A 251 7.67 -5.89 -10.66
C GLY A 251 7.91 -5.34 -9.26
N SER A 252 6.90 -5.36 -8.40
CA SER A 252 7.05 -4.92 -7.01
C SER A 252 7.76 -5.96 -6.14
N LEU A 253 7.70 -7.24 -6.49
CA LEU A 253 8.44 -8.29 -5.80
C LEU A 253 8.97 -9.38 -6.74
N ASN A 254 9.87 -10.20 -6.21
CA ASN A 254 10.38 -11.38 -6.89
C ASN A 254 10.24 -12.63 -6.02
N HIS A 255 9.59 -13.65 -6.56
CA HIS A 255 9.43 -14.96 -5.92
C HIS A 255 9.87 -16.06 -6.89
N ASN A 256 10.78 -16.94 -6.45
CA ASN A 256 11.34 -18.02 -7.27
C ASN A 256 11.81 -17.55 -8.67
N PHE A 257 12.52 -16.42 -8.72
CA PHE A 257 13.03 -15.79 -9.95
C PHE A 257 11.95 -15.29 -10.92
N LYS A 258 10.68 -15.29 -10.52
CA LYS A 258 9.58 -14.67 -11.25
C LYS A 258 9.26 -13.31 -10.63
N TRP A 259 9.23 -12.28 -11.48
CA TRP A 259 8.76 -10.95 -11.11
C TRP A 259 7.22 -10.91 -11.12
N ASN A 260 6.65 -10.40 -10.03
CA ASN A 260 5.22 -10.18 -9.90
C ASN A 260 4.96 -8.71 -9.51
N LEU A 261 3.76 -8.23 -9.77
CA LEU A 261 3.30 -6.90 -9.37
C LEU A 261 2.10 -7.07 -8.43
N PHE A 262 2.34 -7.49 -7.19
CA PHE A 262 1.28 -7.65 -6.19
C PHE A 262 0.89 -6.32 -5.56
N ASP A 263 1.87 -5.45 -5.36
CA ASP A 263 1.68 -4.09 -4.86
C ASP A 263 1.15 -3.24 -6.01
N GLN A 264 -0.10 -2.80 -5.91
CA GLN A 264 -0.80 -2.12 -7.00
C GLN A 264 -1.54 -0.89 -6.50
N ILE A 265 -1.78 0.04 -7.43
CA ILE A 265 -2.65 1.20 -7.21
C ILE A 265 -3.66 1.26 -8.36
N MET A 266 -4.93 1.32 -7.99
CA MET A 266 -6.08 1.46 -8.87
C MET A 266 -6.80 2.75 -8.51
N VAL A 267 -7.25 3.49 -9.52
CA VAL A 267 -7.95 4.77 -9.36
C VAL A 267 -9.31 4.68 -10.04
N SER A 268 -10.32 5.35 -9.48
CA SER A 268 -11.60 5.51 -10.16
C SER A 268 -11.44 6.28 -11.48
N ASP A 269 -12.34 6.05 -12.43
CA ASP A 269 -12.36 6.79 -13.71
C ASP A 269 -12.51 8.31 -13.49
N SER A 270 -13.13 8.75 -12.39
CA SER A 270 -13.20 10.16 -12.00
C SER A 270 -11.83 10.82 -11.83
N LEU A 271 -10.77 10.07 -11.51
CA LEU A 271 -9.39 10.57 -11.41
C LEU A 271 -8.66 10.55 -12.77
N ILE A 272 -9.30 10.04 -13.83
CA ILE A 272 -8.79 10.06 -15.19
C ILE A 272 -9.55 11.14 -15.95
N ASN A 273 -9.15 12.39 -15.76
CA ASN A 273 -9.86 13.55 -16.29
C ASN A 273 -8.87 14.67 -16.66
N ASP A 274 -9.37 15.70 -17.34
CA ASP A 274 -8.69 16.95 -17.65
C ASP A 274 -9.45 18.19 -17.14
N VAL A 275 -10.32 17.99 -16.14
CA VAL A 275 -11.15 19.04 -15.55
C VAL A 275 -10.26 20.05 -14.81
N PRO A 276 -10.36 21.36 -15.11
CA PRO A 276 -9.60 22.40 -14.41
C PRO A 276 -9.82 22.35 -12.88
N ASP A 277 -8.77 22.63 -12.12
CA ASP A 277 -8.76 22.61 -10.65
C ASP A 277 -9.05 21.24 -10.00
N ALA A 278 -9.22 20.16 -10.78
CA ALA A 278 -9.44 18.79 -10.30
C ALA A 278 -8.17 18.08 -9.92
N LEU A 279 -8.31 17.13 -8.97
CA LEU A 279 -7.33 16.08 -8.84
C LEU A 279 -7.45 15.16 -10.04
N TYR A 280 -6.32 14.90 -10.68
CA TYR A 280 -6.25 13.90 -11.75
C TYR A 280 -4.93 13.13 -11.64
N PHE A 281 -4.99 11.88 -12.08
CA PHE A 281 -3.84 11.01 -12.19
C PHE A 281 -2.89 11.51 -13.28
N HIS A 282 -1.61 11.66 -12.92
CA HIS A 282 -0.58 12.08 -13.87
C HIS A 282 0.33 10.93 -14.32
N GLN A 283 0.88 10.17 -13.37
CA GLN A 283 1.80 9.06 -13.65
C GLN A 283 1.91 8.12 -12.45
N ALA A 284 2.33 6.88 -12.70
CA ALA A 284 2.67 5.89 -11.68
C ALA A 284 4.02 5.25 -11.98
N ASP A 285 4.69 4.75 -10.94
CA ASP A 285 5.94 3.99 -11.10
C ASP A 285 6.18 3.06 -9.90
N ILE A 286 7.14 2.14 -10.05
CA ILE A 286 7.70 1.31 -8.97
C ILE A 286 8.98 2.01 -8.50
N PHE A 287 9.09 2.31 -7.21
CA PHE A 287 10.33 2.82 -6.63
C PHE A 287 11.30 1.65 -6.39
N ASP A 288 11.90 1.17 -7.47
CA ASP A 288 12.90 0.12 -7.47
C ASP A 288 14.32 0.69 -7.49
N ASP A 289 14.64 1.74 -6.73
CA ASP A 289 16.00 2.33 -6.72
C ASP A 289 17.06 1.29 -6.33
N ILE A 290 18.28 1.45 -6.84
CA ILE A 290 19.38 0.53 -6.59
C ILE A 290 19.67 0.32 -5.09
N MET A 291 19.40 1.33 -4.24
CA MET A 291 19.52 1.23 -2.79
C MET A 291 18.61 0.14 -2.19
N LEU A 292 17.46 -0.13 -2.81
CA LEU A 292 16.48 -1.14 -2.38
C LEU A 292 16.79 -2.52 -2.94
N ARG A 293 17.80 -2.66 -3.81
CA ARG A 293 18.13 -3.91 -4.49
C ARG A 293 19.24 -4.68 -3.79
N GLN A 294 19.25 -6.00 -3.96
CA GLN A 294 20.43 -6.81 -3.66
C GLN A 294 21.51 -6.55 -4.71
N TRP A 295 22.73 -6.25 -4.25
CA TRP A 295 23.83 -5.80 -5.12
C TRP A 295 24.70 -6.94 -5.66
N LYS A 296 24.71 -8.10 -4.99
CA LYS A 296 25.62 -9.21 -5.26
C LYS A 296 24.91 -10.57 -5.17
N GLY A 297 25.52 -11.58 -5.78
CA GLY A 297 25.06 -12.96 -5.73
C GLY A 297 23.91 -13.26 -6.68
N LYS A 298 23.36 -14.48 -6.58
CA LYS A 298 22.33 -14.99 -7.49
C LYS A 298 21.02 -14.21 -7.48
N TYR A 299 20.74 -13.44 -6.42
CA TYR A 299 19.54 -12.63 -6.26
C TYR A 299 19.75 -11.16 -6.64
N ARG A 300 20.85 -10.81 -7.33
CA ARG A 300 21.17 -9.43 -7.72
C ARG A 300 19.99 -8.78 -8.46
N GLY A 301 19.66 -7.56 -8.06
CA GLY A 301 18.56 -6.77 -8.63
C GLY A 301 17.20 -7.00 -7.96
N GLN A 302 17.01 -8.07 -7.20
CA GLN A 302 15.77 -8.31 -6.44
C GLN A 302 15.68 -7.41 -5.20
N PRO A 303 14.48 -7.21 -4.63
CA PRO A 303 14.33 -6.48 -3.37
C PRO A 303 15.29 -7.00 -2.28
N ALA A 304 15.95 -6.07 -1.61
CA ALA A 304 16.82 -6.32 -0.48
C ALA A 304 15.95 -6.59 0.75
N ARG A 305 15.57 -7.85 0.93
CA ARG A 305 14.77 -8.32 2.06
C ARG A 305 15.51 -8.33 3.40
N THR A 306 14.76 -8.25 4.49
CA THR A 306 15.24 -8.26 5.87
C THR A 306 15.76 -9.63 6.24
N PHE A 307 15.03 -10.69 5.84
CA PHE A 307 15.39 -12.07 6.15
C PHE A 307 15.41 -12.98 4.90
N VAL A 308 16.32 -13.95 4.90
CA VAL A 308 16.29 -15.11 4.01
C VAL A 308 16.16 -16.35 4.88
N GLY A 309 14.95 -16.90 4.97
CA GLY A 309 14.61 -17.93 5.96
C GLY A 309 14.83 -17.40 7.38
N ARG A 310 15.80 -17.98 8.10
CA ARG A 310 16.22 -17.54 9.44
C ARG A 310 17.41 -16.56 9.43
N THR A 311 18.06 -16.37 8.28
CA THR A 311 19.27 -15.54 8.21
C THR A 311 18.91 -14.07 8.07
N TYR A 312 19.35 -13.24 9.02
CA TYR A 312 19.23 -11.79 8.94
C TYR A 312 20.15 -11.24 7.84
N LYS A 313 19.56 -10.52 6.88
CA LYS A 313 20.27 -9.77 5.84
C LYS A 313 20.25 -8.26 6.10
N GLY A 314 19.28 -7.79 6.89
CA GLY A 314 19.14 -6.39 7.25
C GLY A 314 18.86 -5.49 6.06
N GLY A 315 18.09 -5.98 5.10
CA GLY A 315 17.53 -5.24 3.98
C GLY A 315 16.41 -4.26 4.39
N TYR A 316 15.68 -3.76 3.40
CA TYR A 316 14.58 -2.81 3.52
C TYR A 316 13.23 -3.51 3.62
N SER A 317 12.86 -4.22 2.56
CA SER A 317 11.63 -5.01 2.40
C SER A 317 11.88 -6.05 1.30
N ASP A 318 11.13 -7.14 1.28
CA ASP A 318 11.07 -8.04 0.13
C ASP A 318 10.18 -7.51 -1.01
N HIS A 319 9.59 -6.32 -0.82
CA HIS A 319 8.83 -5.56 -1.81
C HIS A 319 9.51 -4.22 -2.16
N PHE A 320 9.25 -3.70 -3.34
CA PHE A 320 9.49 -2.31 -3.72
C PHE A 320 8.22 -1.49 -3.53
N PRO A 321 8.30 -0.24 -3.04
CA PRO A 321 7.14 0.65 -3.00
C PRO A 321 6.60 0.91 -4.41
N VAL A 322 5.28 0.99 -4.55
CA VAL A 322 4.62 1.56 -5.74
C VAL A 322 4.05 2.92 -5.40
N TYR A 323 3.99 3.81 -6.39
CA TYR A 323 3.43 5.14 -6.18
C TYR A 323 2.80 5.70 -7.44
N MET A 324 1.91 6.67 -7.23
CA MET A 324 1.34 7.53 -8.25
C MET A 324 1.51 8.99 -7.88
N ILE A 325 1.54 9.84 -8.90
CA ILE A 325 1.50 11.29 -8.77
C ILE A 325 0.13 11.77 -9.21
N LEU A 326 -0.58 12.43 -8.30
CA LEU A 326 -1.73 13.26 -8.61
C LEU A 326 -1.27 14.68 -8.94
N ARG A 327 -1.97 15.33 -9.86
CA ARG A 327 -1.81 16.74 -10.18
C ARG A 327 -3.11 17.50 -9.97
N ARG A 328 -2.95 18.80 -9.76
CA ARG A 328 -4.01 19.80 -9.75
C ARG A 328 -3.49 21.09 -10.38
N ASN A 329 -4.32 21.75 -11.17
CA ASN A 329 -4.02 23.00 -11.85
C ASN A 329 -4.68 24.20 -11.21
#